data_AF-A0A1F7LV23-F1
#
_entry.id   AF-A0A1F7LV23-F1
#
_cell.length_a   1.000
_cell.length_b   1.000
_cell.length_c   1.000
_cell.angle_alpha   90.00
_cell.angle_beta   90.00
_cell.angle_gamma   90.00
#
_symmetry.space_group_name_H-M   'P 1'
#
loop_
_entity.id
_entity.type
_entity.pdbx_description
1 polymer ?
#
loop_
_entity_poly.entity_id
_entity_poly.type
_entity_poly.pdbx_seq_one_letter_code
_entity_poly.pdbx_strand_id
1 'polypeptide(L)'
;MEAVFRTCAQTGLKVHNHAERLIRVNAVAGVFSILFGGIAAVLVLLTRWPAVHLLDPASYYRALTFHGINMLIFWIIFFEVAVLYFAGPIVLGSRLAWPKIGWVSFFLMVAGSLLIDIAILQGRADVMFTSYAPMQAASHFYLGWILFAVGALVAVCNFFASLVVARAEKTYTGSIPLVTFGAATAGIIAVVTLAHGAIIYIPTWLWSLGIIERIDPGIYRLIWWALGHSSQQINVAAMVTIWYLLATLTVGATPINEKVCRSAFLLYILFINLASAHHLLVDPQLSPAWKIWNTSYGMYLAVLASMIHGMTVPASVEVAQRRKGLTKGLFEWLAKAPWGSPGFAALALSLVLFGFIGGITGVTFGAEQVNIISHNTLRITGHFHATVVAGTTLAFMGLTYYVVPLIFRRHLISTKLATAQ
;
A
#
# COMPACT_ATOMS: atom_id res chain seq x y z
N MET A 1 -3.43 -37.28 2.01
CA MET A 1 -4.18 -36.01 1.87
C MET A 1 -3.54 -34.99 2.80
N GLU A 2 -2.94 -33.91 2.30
CA GLU A 2 -2.53 -32.80 3.19
C GLU A 2 -3.76 -32.29 3.94
N ALA A 3 -3.64 -32.09 5.26
CA ALA A 3 -4.70 -31.50 6.06
C ALA A 3 -5.03 -30.11 5.51
N VAL A 4 -6.30 -29.84 5.19
CA VAL A 4 -6.75 -28.57 4.58
C VAL A 4 -6.47 -27.37 5.49
N PHE A 5 -6.40 -27.62 6.80
CA PHE A 5 -6.09 -26.64 7.84
C PHE A 5 -4.98 -27.12 8.76
N ARG A 6 -4.25 -26.16 9.31
CA ARG A 6 -3.35 -26.37 10.45
C ARG A 6 -3.64 -25.36 11.56
N THR A 7 -3.21 -25.65 12.78
CA THR A 7 -3.17 -24.68 13.87
C THR A 7 -1.80 -24.01 13.90
N CYS A 8 -1.76 -22.68 13.98
CA CYS A 8 -0.51 -21.95 14.14
C CYS A 8 0.01 -22.10 15.57
N ALA A 9 1.25 -22.57 15.72
CA ALA A 9 1.85 -22.81 17.04
C ALA A 9 2.05 -21.52 17.85
N GLN A 10 2.21 -20.38 17.19
CA GLN A 10 2.51 -19.10 17.84
C GLN A 10 1.25 -18.29 18.17
N THR A 11 0.22 -18.31 17.31
CA THR A 11 -1.00 -17.51 17.50
C THR A 11 -2.23 -18.35 17.84
N GLY A 12 -2.17 -19.67 17.72
CA GLY A 12 -3.33 -20.55 17.85
C GLY A 12 -4.33 -20.45 16.69
N LEU A 13 -4.10 -19.59 15.69
CA LEU A 13 -5.03 -19.40 14.58
C LEU A 13 -5.15 -20.65 13.71
N LYS A 14 -6.38 -20.90 13.24
CA LYS A 14 -6.67 -21.92 12.23
C LYS A 14 -6.29 -21.40 10.85
N VAL A 15 -5.25 -21.98 10.25
CA VAL A 15 -4.64 -21.54 9.00
C VAL A 15 -5.06 -22.46 7.85
N HIS A 16 -5.71 -21.91 6.84
CA HIS A 16 -6.03 -22.64 5.61
C HIS A 16 -4.80 -22.73 4.70
N ASN A 17 -4.38 -23.94 4.34
CA ASN A 17 -3.11 -24.16 3.62
C ASN A 17 -3.04 -23.45 2.26
N HIS A 18 -4.16 -23.37 1.53
CA HIS A 18 -4.18 -22.68 0.24
C HIS A 18 -4.01 -21.17 0.39
N ALA A 19 -4.63 -20.56 1.42
CA ALA A 19 -4.43 -19.15 1.73
C ALA A 19 -2.96 -18.90 2.12
N GLU A 20 -2.41 -19.75 2.98
CA GLU A 20 -1.02 -19.67 3.42
C GLU A 20 -0.03 -19.69 2.24
N ARG A 21 -0.22 -20.59 1.26
CA ARG A 21 0.64 -20.65 0.07
C ARG A 21 0.56 -19.38 -0.76
N LEU A 22 -0.65 -18.85 -0.98
CA LEU A 22 -0.85 -17.61 -1.73
C LEU A 22 -0.26 -16.40 -1.01
N ILE A 23 -0.38 -16.32 0.31
CA ILE A 23 0.30 -15.30 1.13
C ILE A 23 1.81 -15.37 0.90
N ARG A 24 2.41 -16.56 0.95
CA ARG A 24 3.86 -16.74 0.76
C ARG A 24 4.32 -16.24 -0.61
N VAL A 25 3.69 -16.68 -1.70
CA VAL A 25 4.16 -16.34 -3.05
C VAL A 25 3.98 -14.86 -3.36
N ASN A 26 2.89 -14.24 -2.90
CA ASN A 26 2.69 -12.80 -3.05
C ASN A 26 3.71 -12.01 -2.21
N ALA A 27 3.92 -12.36 -0.94
CA ALA A 27 4.93 -11.70 -0.11
C ALA A 27 6.34 -11.82 -0.71
N VAL A 28 6.70 -13.01 -1.23
CA VAL A 28 8.00 -13.23 -1.90
C VAL A 28 8.12 -12.43 -3.19
N ALA A 29 7.08 -12.38 -4.03
CA ALA A 29 7.09 -11.55 -5.24
C ALA A 29 7.30 -10.07 -4.90
N GLY A 30 6.62 -9.57 -3.85
CA GLY A 30 6.87 -8.24 -3.34
C GLY A 30 8.34 -8.04 -2.92
N VAL A 31 8.92 -8.97 -2.15
CA VAL A 31 10.32 -8.87 -1.71
C VAL A 31 11.29 -8.82 -2.90
N PHE A 32 11.00 -9.53 -4.00
CA PHE A 32 11.79 -9.38 -5.23
C PHE A 32 11.61 -8.01 -5.88
N SER A 33 10.39 -7.48 -5.94
CA SER A 33 10.14 -6.14 -6.49
C SER A 33 10.86 -5.05 -5.68
N ILE A 34 10.82 -5.09 -4.34
CA ILE A 34 11.55 -4.10 -3.53
C ILE A 34 13.07 -4.24 -3.68
N LEU A 35 13.58 -5.46 -3.85
CA LEU A 35 15.01 -5.70 -4.08
C LEU A 35 15.47 -5.08 -5.41
N PHE A 36 14.81 -5.41 -6.52
CA PHE A 36 15.19 -4.91 -7.84
C PHE A 36 14.95 -3.40 -7.96
N GLY A 37 13.81 -2.91 -7.46
CA GLY A 37 13.52 -1.48 -7.37
C GLY A 37 14.52 -0.73 -6.49
N GLY A 38 15.03 -1.37 -5.42
CA GLY A 38 16.06 -0.84 -4.53
C GLY A 38 17.43 -0.72 -5.19
N ILE A 39 17.85 -1.72 -5.97
CA ILE A 39 19.08 -1.65 -6.77
C ILE A 39 18.99 -0.46 -7.74
N ALA A 40 17.88 -0.30 -8.45
CA ALA A 40 17.66 0.85 -9.33
C ALA A 40 17.66 2.19 -8.57
N ALA A 41 17.12 2.23 -7.34
CA ALA A 41 17.16 3.41 -6.48
C ALA A 41 18.60 3.86 -6.18
N VAL A 42 19.49 2.90 -5.87
CA VAL A 42 20.90 3.18 -5.61
C VAL A 42 21.58 3.74 -6.86
N LEU A 43 21.30 3.18 -8.04
CA LEU A 43 21.83 3.71 -9.31
C LEU A 43 21.36 5.14 -9.60
N VAL A 44 20.08 5.43 -9.34
CA VAL A 44 19.52 6.78 -9.45
C VAL A 44 20.21 7.73 -8.47
N LEU A 45 20.36 7.34 -7.21
CA LEU A 45 21.00 8.15 -6.17
C LEU A 45 22.46 8.48 -6.52
N LEU A 46 23.24 7.46 -6.89
CA LEU A 46 24.65 7.63 -7.25
C LEU A 46 24.83 8.48 -8.50
N THR A 47 23.94 8.37 -9.49
CA THR A 47 23.98 9.24 -10.68
C THR A 47 23.72 10.71 -10.35
N ARG A 48 22.90 10.99 -9.34
CA ARG A 48 22.61 12.36 -8.89
C ARG A 48 23.74 12.98 -8.07
N TRP A 49 24.68 12.19 -7.57
CA TRP A 49 25.88 12.71 -6.92
C TRP A 49 26.86 13.19 -8.01
N PRO A 50 27.16 14.51 -8.11
CA PRO A 50 27.99 15.03 -9.20
C PRO A 50 29.36 14.39 -9.35
N ALA A 51 29.94 13.87 -8.25
CA ALA A 51 31.24 13.21 -8.27
C ALA A 51 31.21 11.77 -8.82
N VAL A 52 30.04 11.11 -8.82
CA VAL A 52 29.92 9.70 -9.23
C VAL A 52 29.27 9.59 -10.61
N HIS A 53 28.10 10.21 -10.82
CA HIS A 53 27.42 10.33 -12.11
C HIS A 53 27.43 9.06 -13.00
N LEU A 54 26.96 7.93 -12.46
CA LEU A 54 27.13 6.59 -13.08
C LEU A 54 26.40 6.37 -14.40
N LEU A 55 25.19 6.90 -14.55
CA LEU A 55 24.32 6.60 -15.68
C LEU A 55 24.21 7.78 -16.64
N ASP A 56 24.18 7.48 -17.94
CA ASP A 56 23.75 8.44 -18.96
C ASP A 56 22.26 8.81 -18.78
N PRO A 57 21.78 9.90 -19.41
CA PRO A 57 20.40 10.36 -19.23
C PRO A 57 19.32 9.31 -19.54
N ALA A 58 19.47 8.50 -20.60
CA ALA A 58 18.47 7.50 -20.96
C ALA A 58 18.43 6.38 -19.92
N SER A 59 19.61 5.88 -19.51
CA SER A 59 19.72 4.88 -18.45
C SER A 59 19.22 5.40 -17.10
N TYR A 60 19.41 6.69 -16.80
CA TYR A 60 18.88 7.31 -15.59
C TYR A 60 17.35 7.29 -15.55
N TYR A 61 16.68 7.71 -16.63
CA TYR A 61 15.22 7.70 -16.70
C TYR A 61 14.64 6.28 -16.75
N ARG A 62 15.37 5.33 -17.37
CA ARG A 62 15.03 3.92 -17.31
C ARG A 62 15.07 3.37 -15.89
N ALA A 63 16.18 3.61 -15.18
CA ALA A 63 16.34 3.19 -13.79
C ALA A 63 15.30 3.86 -12.87
N LEU A 64 14.99 5.14 -13.11
CA LEU A 64 13.97 5.88 -12.36
C LEU A 64 12.56 5.32 -12.60
N THR A 65 12.22 4.97 -13.84
CA THR A 65 10.94 4.32 -14.17
C THR A 65 10.83 2.95 -13.52
N PHE A 66 11.89 2.14 -13.65
CA PHE A 66 11.98 0.81 -13.07
C PHE A 66 11.85 0.84 -11.54
N HIS A 67 12.59 1.75 -10.89
CA HIS A 67 12.53 2.00 -9.45
C HIS A 67 11.10 2.35 -9.01
N GLY A 68 10.50 3.37 -9.63
CA GLY A 68 9.19 3.86 -9.25
C GLY A 68 8.12 2.77 -9.32
N ILE A 69 8.07 2.02 -10.42
CA ILE A 69 7.06 0.98 -10.62
C ILE A 69 7.27 -0.20 -9.66
N ASN A 70 8.51 -0.69 -9.54
CA ASN A 70 8.78 -1.85 -8.69
C ASN A 70 8.55 -1.56 -7.19
N MET A 71 8.92 -0.36 -6.73
CA MET A 71 8.82 0.01 -5.31
C MET A 71 7.42 0.51 -4.93
N LEU A 72 6.83 1.38 -5.74
CA LEU A 72 5.56 2.05 -5.38
C LEU A 72 4.35 1.16 -5.66
N ILE A 73 4.46 0.28 -6.66
CA ILE A 73 3.31 -0.46 -7.18
C ILE A 73 3.47 -1.96 -6.95
N PHE A 74 4.50 -2.59 -7.52
CA PHE A 74 4.61 -4.06 -7.44
C PHE A 74 4.86 -4.52 -6.00
N TRP A 75 5.86 -3.98 -5.32
CA TRP A 75 6.15 -4.28 -3.92
C TRP A 75 4.89 -4.16 -3.05
N ILE A 76 4.22 -3.02 -3.14
CA ILE A 76 3.08 -2.70 -2.28
C ILE A 76 1.89 -3.60 -2.59
N ILE A 77 1.46 -3.70 -3.85
CA ILE A 77 0.24 -4.43 -4.20
C ILE A 77 0.41 -5.94 -3.98
N PHE A 78 1.59 -6.52 -4.30
CA PHE A 78 1.84 -7.92 -3.96
C PHE A 78 1.74 -8.14 -2.45
N PHE A 79 2.31 -7.25 -1.64
CA PHE A 79 2.23 -7.37 -0.19
C PHE A 79 0.79 -7.16 0.32
N GLU A 80 0.04 -6.21 -0.23
CA GLU A 80 -1.36 -5.96 0.13
C GLU A 80 -2.26 -7.15 -0.19
N VAL A 81 -2.07 -7.83 -1.33
CA VAL A 81 -2.78 -9.07 -1.63
C VAL A 81 -2.48 -10.16 -0.59
N ALA A 82 -1.22 -10.27 -0.15
CA ALA A 82 -0.85 -11.15 0.95
C ALA A 82 -1.56 -10.75 2.27
N VAL A 83 -1.67 -9.45 2.56
CA VAL A 83 -2.40 -8.91 3.71
C VAL A 83 -3.90 -9.24 3.62
N LEU A 84 -4.53 -9.13 2.45
CA LEU A 84 -5.95 -9.49 2.29
C LEU A 84 -6.19 -10.97 2.63
N TYR A 85 -5.37 -11.87 2.07
CA TYR A 85 -5.48 -13.30 2.37
C TYR A 85 -5.14 -13.64 3.82
N PHE A 86 -4.31 -12.84 4.50
CA PHE A 86 -4.09 -13.00 5.93
C PHE A 86 -5.28 -12.48 6.76
N ALA A 87 -5.64 -11.20 6.58
CA ALA A 87 -6.65 -10.50 7.34
C ALA A 87 -8.07 -11.06 7.13
N GLY A 88 -8.33 -11.74 6.02
CA GLY A 88 -9.56 -12.47 5.77
C GLY A 88 -9.52 -13.88 6.34
N PRO A 89 -9.24 -14.90 5.51
CA PRO A 89 -9.42 -16.29 5.91
C PRO A 89 -8.54 -16.73 7.09
N ILE A 90 -7.33 -16.18 7.28
CA ILE A 90 -6.48 -16.60 8.41
C ILE A 90 -6.96 -16.00 9.74
N VAL A 91 -7.22 -14.70 9.79
CA VAL A 91 -7.73 -14.03 11.01
C VAL A 91 -9.12 -14.53 11.37
N LEU A 92 -9.98 -14.79 10.37
CA LEU A 92 -11.32 -15.34 10.58
C LEU A 92 -11.35 -16.86 10.78
N GLY A 93 -10.23 -17.57 10.64
CA GLY A 93 -10.16 -19.02 10.78
C GLY A 93 -11.00 -19.80 9.76
N SER A 94 -11.26 -19.24 8.58
CA SER A 94 -12.13 -19.79 7.53
C SER A 94 -11.35 -20.32 6.33
N ARG A 95 -12.05 -20.97 5.40
CA ARG A 95 -11.47 -21.32 4.10
C ARG A 95 -11.33 -20.08 3.20
N LEU A 96 -10.31 -20.11 2.35
CA LEU A 96 -10.24 -19.25 1.17
C LEU A 96 -11.31 -19.71 0.17
N ALA A 97 -12.11 -18.80 -0.36
CA ALA A 97 -13.24 -19.13 -1.22
C ALA A 97 -12.84 -19.86 -2.50
N TRP A 98 -11.88 -19.30 -3.26
CA TRP A 98 -11.46 -19.86 -4.54
C TRP A 98 -9.94 -20.03 -4.63
N PRO A 99 -9.38 -21.12 -4.10
CA PRO A 99 -7.94 -21.39 -4.15
C PRO A 99 -7.32 -21.37 -5.55
N LYS A 100 -7.99 -21.98 -6.54
CA LYS A 100 -7.49 -22.04 -7.93
C LYS A 100 -7.47 -20.65 -8.58
N ILE A 101 -8.51 -19.86 -8.34
CA ILE A 101 -8.62 -18.49 -8.85
C ILE A 101 -7.57 -17.57 -8.20
N GLY A 102 -7.23 -17.80 -6.92
CA GLY A 102 -6.11 -17.12 -6.27
C GLY A 102 -4.77 -17.33 -6.98
N TRP A 103 -4.51 -18.52 -7.52
CA TRP A 103 -3.32 -18.77 -8.35
C TRP A 103 -3.38 -18.06 -9.70
N VAL A 104 -4.55 -18.03 -10.35
CA VAL A 104 -4.74 -17.27 -11.59
C VAL A 104 -4.44 -15.79 -11.37
N SER A 105 -4.97 -15.21 -10.29
CA SER A 105 -4.66 -13.84 -9.86
C SER A 105 -3.15 -13.60 -9.72
N PHE A 106 -2.46 -14.47 -8.97
CA PHE A 106 -1.01 -14.36 -8.78
C PHE A 106 -0.24 -14.42 -10.10
N PHE A 107 -0.55 -15.38 -10.98
CA PHE A 107 0.16 -15.50 -12.27
C PHE A 107 -0.13 -14.34 -13.21
N LEU A 108 -1.34 -13.78 -13.20
CA LEU A 108 -1.66 -12.56 -13.96
C LEU A 108 -0.85 -11.36 -13.46
N MET A 109 -0.73 -11.19 -12.14
CA MET A 109 0.11 -10.14 -11.56
C MET A 109 1.58 -10.32 -11.94
N VAL A 110 2.14 -11.53 -11.81
CA VAL A 110 3.53 -11.80 -12.18
C VAL A 110 3.76 -11.60 -13.69
N ALA A 111 2.87 -12.09 -14.55
CA ALA A 111 2.98 -11.88 -15.99
C ALA A 111 2.91 -10.39 -16.35
N GLY A 112 2.00 -9.65 -15.72
CA GLY A 112 1.88 -8.21 -15.91
C GLY A 112 3.12 -7.44 -15.48
N SER A 113 3.67 -7.73 -14.29
CA SER A 113 4.88 -7.06 -13.80
C SER A 113 6.09 -7.37 -14.68
N LEU A 114 6.25 -8.62 -15.11
CA LEU A 114 7.34 -9.02 -16.01
C LEU A 114 7.24 -8.33 -17.38
N LEU A 115 6.05 -8.22 -17.98
CA LEU A 115 5.88 -7.51 -19.25
C LEU A 115 6.25 -6.02 -19.13
N ILE A 116 5.86 -5.39 -18.03
CA ILE A 116 6.22 -3.99 -17.75
C ILE A 116 7.74 -3.85 -17.60
N ASP A 117 8.36 -4.67 -16.76
CA ASP A 117 9.81 -4.63 -16.53
C ASP A 117 10.61 -4.92 -17.81
N ILE A 118 10.17 -5.88 -18.62
CA ILE A 118 10.77 -6.19 -19.91
C ILE A 118 10.70 -4.96 -20.83
N ALA A 119 9.55 -4.28 -20.92
CA ALA A 119 9.40 -3.08 -21.74
C ALA A 119 10.35 -1.96 -21.31
N ILE A 120 10.49 -1.75 -19.99
CA ILE A 120 11.39 -0.75 -19.40
C ILE A 120 12.85 -1.11 -19.71
N LEU A 121 13.27 -2.35 -19.45
CA LEU A 121 14.64 -2.80 -19.64
C LEU A 121 15.06 -2.82 -21.11
N GLN A 122 14.11 -2.99 -22.04
CA GLN A 122 14.33 -2.84 -23.48
C GLN A 122 14.47 -1.37 -23.93
N GLY A 123 14.28 -0.39 -23.04
CA GLY A 123 14.27 1.04 -23.37
C GLY A 123 13.05 1.48 -24.15
N ARG A 124 11.94 0.75 -24.04
CA ARG A 124 10.69 1.02 -24.76
C ARG A 124 9.58 1.58 -23.85
N ALA A 125 9.93 1.95 -22.63
CA ALA A 125 8.99 2.49 -21.64
C ALA A 125 9.68 3.45 -20.66
N ASP A 126 10.56 4.32 -21.15
CA ASP A 126 11.23 5.36 -20.35
C ASP A 126 10.25 6.54 -20.07
N VAL A 127 9.07 6.23 -19.53
CA VAL A 127 7.90 7.13 -19.41
C VAL A 127 7.50 7.45 -17.96
N MET A 128 8.35 7.08 -16.98
CA MET A 128 8.07 7.14 -15.55
C MET A 128 6.87 6.26 -15.13
N PHE A 129 6.64 6.14 -13.83
CA PHE A 129 5.50 5.36 -13.32
C PHE A 129 4.13 5.99 -13.66
N THR A 130 4.10 7.27 -14.02
CA THR A 130 2.87 7.97 -14.42
C THR A 130 2.51 7.77 -15.89
N SER A 131 3.47 7.43 -16.74
CA SER A 131 3.28 7.16 -18.17
C SER A 131 2.41 8.20 -18.90
N TYR A 132 2.58 9.48 -18.58
CA TYR A 132 1.72 10.55 -19.11
C TYR A 132 1.76 10.63 -20.63
N ALA A 133 0.57 10.63 -21.25
CA ALA A 133 0.42 11.08 -22.62
C ALA A 133 0.96 12.53 -22.78
N PRO A 134 1.61 12.87 -23.91
CA PRO A 134 1.74 12.08 -25.14
C PRO A 134 2.98 11.16 -25.20
N MET A 135 3.70 10.92 -24.09
CA MET A 135 4.83 9.99 -24.10
C MET A 135 4.33 8.55 -24.18
N GLN A 136 4.48 7.93 -25.34
CA GLN A 136 4.00 6.59 -25.61
C GLN A 136 5.07 5.53 -25.29
N ALA A 137 4.68 4.48 -24.56
CA ALA A 137 5.47 3.27 -24.34
C ALA A 137 5.06 2.16 -25.33
N ALA A 138 5.84 1.08 -25.40
CA ALA A 138 5.47 -0.08 -26.19
C ALA A 138 4.16 -0.72 -25.70
N SER A 139 3.40 -1.32 -26.63
CA SER A 139 2.07 -1.88 -26.33
C SER A 139 2.05 -2.94 -25.23
N HIS A 140 3.12 -3.75 -25.11
CA HIS A 140 3.23 -4.76 -24.06
C HIS A 140 3.43 -4.16 -22.65
N PHE A 141 3.89 -2.92 -22.52
CA PHE A 141 3.89 -2.19 -21.24
C PHE A 141 2.47 -1.97 -20.73
N TYR A 142 1.58 -1.44 -21.60
CA TYR A 142 0.18 -1.20 -21.23
C TYR A 142 -0.62 -2.50 -21.07
N LEU A 143 -0.36 -3.51 -21.89
CA LEU A 143 -0.91 -4.86 -21.67
C LEU A 143 -0.49 -5.41 -20.31
N GLY A 144 0.78 -5.22 -19.93
CA GLY A 144 1.27 -5.62 -18.61
C GLY A 144 0.50 -4.95 -17.47
N TRP A 145 0.19 -3.65 -17.58
CA TRP A 145 -0.66 -2.95 -16.63
C TRP A 145 -2.07 -3.54 -16.52
N ILE A 146 -2.69 -3.86 -17.66
CA ILE A 146 -4.02 -4.47 -17.71
C ILE A 146 -4.01 -5.85 -17.03
N LEU A 147 -3.04 -6.70 -17.35
CA LEU A 147 -2.91 -8.03 -16.74
C LEU A 147 -2.67 -7.93 -15.22
N PHE A 148 -1.78 -7.02 -14.80
CA PHE A 148 -1.50 -6.80 -13.38
C PHE A 148 -2.75 -6.34 -12.63
N ALA A 149 -3.47 -5.36 -13.19
CA ALA A 149 -4.70 -4.82 -12.60
C ALA A 149 -5.82 -5.87 -12.52
N VAL A 150 -6.03 -6.68 -13.57
CA VAL A 150 -7.00 -7.78 -13.55
C VAL A 150 -6.61 -8.82 -12.51
N GLY A 151 -5.33 -9.18 -12.42
CA GLY A 151 -4.82 -10.08 -11.39
C GLY A 151 -5.12 -9.56 -9.97
N ALA A 152 -4.82 -8.30 -9.69
CA ALA A 152 -5.12 -7.66 -8.41
C ALA A 152 -6.64 -7.63 -8.11
N LEU A 153 -7.48 -7.30 -9.11
CA LEU A 153 -8.94 -7.29 -8.95
C LEU A 153 -9.48 -8.67 -8.57
N VAL A 154 -8.99 -9.72 -9.24
CA VAL A 154 -9.37 -11.12 -8.96
C VAL A 154 -8.97 -11.51 -7.53
N ALA A 155 -7.80 -11.07 -7.04
CA ALA A 155 -7.41 -11.29 -5.65
C ALA A 155 -8.36 -10.63 -4.66
N VAL A 156 -8.73 -9.38 -4.91
CA VAL A 156 -9.68 -8.61 -4.09
C VAL A 156 -11.06 -9.26 -4.08
N CYS A 157 -11.57 -9.71 -5.23
CA CYS A 157 -12.83 -10.45 -5.30
C CYS A 157 -12.78 -11.76 -4.49
N ASN A 158 -11.68 -12.50 -4.56
CA ASN A 158 -11.50 -13.73 -3.80
C ASN A 158 -11.45 -13.47 -2.28
N PHE A 159 -10.88 -12.34 -1.85
CA PHE A 159 -10.93 -11.89 -0.47
C PHE A 159 -12.38 -11.65 0.00
N PHE A 160 -13.17 -10.87 -0.74
CA PHE A 160 -14.58 -10.63 -0.38
C PHE A 160 -15.41 -11.91 -0.39
N ALA A 161 -15.20 -12.79 -1.36
CA ALA A 161 -15.83 -14.11 -1.38
C ALA A 161 -15.45 -14.93 -0.13
N SER A 162 -14.22 -14.81 0.36
CA SER A 162 -13.77 -15.49 1.58
C SER A 162 -14.42 -14.94 2.85
N LEU A 163 -14.81 -13.66 2.88
CA LEU A 163 -15.63 -13.11 3.97
C LEU A 163 -17.04 -13.73 3.99
N VAL A 164 -17.63 -13.96 2.80
CA VAL A 164 -18.91 -14.68 2.68
C VAL A 164 -18.78 -16.12 3.17
N VAL A 165 -17.70 -16.80 2.80
CA VAL A 165 -17.39 -18.16 3.30
C VAL A 165 -17.23 -18.17 4.82
N ALA A 166 -16.49 -17.22 5.41
CA ALA A 166 -16.33 -17.13 6.86
C ALA A 166 -17.67 -16.98 7.60
N ARG A 167 -18.56 -16.15 7.05
CA ARG A 167 -19.92 -15.97 7.60
C ARG A 167 -20.76 -17.25 7.47
N ALA A 168 -20.70 -17.93 6.33
CA ALA A 168 -21.41 -19.18 6.11
C ALA A 168 -20.91 -20.32 7.01
N GLU A 169 -19.59 -20.36 7.26
CA GLU A 169 -18.93 -21.31 8.16
C GLU A 169 -19.10 -20.95 9.65
N LYS A 170 -19.68 -19.78 9.95
CA LYS A 170 -19.90 -19.27 11.32
C LYS A 170 -18.61 -19.24 12.15
N THR A 171 -17.48 -18.88 11.53
CA THR A 171 -16.16 -18.89 12.20
C THR A 171 -15.94 -17.69 13.14
N TYR A 172 -16.84 -16.70 13.11
CA TYR A 172 -16.86 -15.55 14.01
C TYR A 172 -18.31 -15.17 14.34
N THR A 173 -18.49 -14.38 15.40
CA THR A 173 -19.79 -13.83 15.81
C THR A 173 -19.77 -12.31 15.77
N GLY A 174 -20.92 -11.69 15.52
CA GLY A 174 -21.03 -10.23 15.44
C GLY A 174 -20.28 -9.63 14.23
N SER A 175 -19.56 -8.55 14.47
CA SER A 175 -18.79 -7.82 13.44
C SER A 175 -17.42 -8.46 13.20
N ILE A 176 -16.92 -8.41 11.96
CA ILE A 176 -15.55 -8.83 11.63
C ILE A 176 -14.51 -8.03 12.46
N PRO A 177 -13.36 -8.62 12.83
CA PRO A 177 -12.31 -7.92 13.57
C PRO A 177 -11.82 -6.64 12.86
N LEU A 178 -11.30 -5.66 13.62
CA LEU A 178 -10.87 -4.38 13.04
C LEU A 178 -9.79 -4.56 11.95
N VAL A 179 -8.89 -5.53 12.10
CA VAL A 179 -7.87 -5.85 11.09
C VAL A 179 -8.51 -6.31 9.78
N THR A 180 -9.51 -7.20 9.85
CA THR A 180 -10.29 -7.63 8.67
C THR A 180 -11.10 -6.48 8.09
N PHE A 181 -11.65 -5.60 8.94
CA PHE A 181 -12.41 -4.44 8.51
C PHE A 181 -11.53 -3.45 7.73
N GLY A 182 -10.35 -3.12 8.23
CA GLY A 182 -9.41 -2.24 7.54
C GLY A 182 -8.88 -2.84 6.23
N ALA A 183 -8.64 -4.16 6.20
CA ALA A 183 -8.34 -4.87 4.95
C ALA A 183 -9.51 -4.82 3.95
N ALA A 184 -10.76 -4.93 4.43
CA ALA A 184 -11.94 -4.74 3.59
C ALA A 184 -12.06 -3.30 3.07
N THR A 185 -11.74 -2.30 3.88
CA THR A 185 -11.64 -0.91 3.42
C THR A 185 -10.62 -0.75 2.29
N ALA A 186 -9.40 -1.30 2.45
CA ALA A 186 -8.39 -1.31 1.39
C ALA A 186 -8.91 -2.01 0.12
N GLY A 187 -9.58 -3.16 0.27
CA GLY A 187 -10.19 -3.88 -0.85
C GLY A 187 -11.31 -3.11 -1.56
N ILE A 188 -12.15 -2.38 -0.83
CA ILE A 188 -13.21 -1.54 -1.43
C ILE A 188 -12.58 -0.42 -2.26
N ILE A 189 -11.59 0.26 -1.70
CA ILE A 189 -10.85 1.32 -2.41
C ILE A 189 -10.17 0.74 -3.65
N ALA A 190 -9.56 -0.45 -3.54
CA ALA A 190 -8.90 -1.12 -4.66
C ALA A 190 -9.85 -1.38 -5.84
N VAL A 191 -11.10 -1.78 -5.61
CA VAL A 191 -12.07 -1.96 -6.71
C VAL A 191 -12.30 -0.64 -7.46
N VAL A 192 -12.47 0.46 -6.75
CA VAL A 192 -12.65 1.80 -7.35
C VAL A 192 -11.38 2.26 -8.07
N THR A 193 -10.21 2.05 -7.48
CA THR A 193 -8.91 2.34 -8.08
C THR A 193 -8.71 1.61 -9.41
N LEU A 194 -8.99 0.31 -9.42
CA LEU A 194 -8.82 -0.54 -10.60
C LEU A 194 -9.84 -0.21 -11.71
N ALA A 195 -11.04 0.25 -11.36
CA ALA A 195 -11.99 0.77 -12.34
C ALA A 195 -11.45 2.01 -13.07
N HIS A 196 -10.87 2.98 -12.35
CA HIS A 196 -10.19 4.12 -12.99
C HIS A 196 -9.00 3.67 -13.84
N GLY A 197 -8.25 2.67 -13.37
CA GLY A 197 -7.17 2.04 -14.12
C GLY A 197 -7.64 1.47 -15.46
N ALA A 198 -8.77 0.76 -15.47
CA ALA A 198 -9.35 0.24 -16.71
C ALA A 198 -9.77 1.37 -17.66
N ILE A 199 -10.41 2.43 -17.12
CA ILE A 199 -10.84 3.60 -17.91
C ILE A 199 -9.65 4.27 -18.59
N ILE A 200 -8.47 4.35 -17.95
CA ILE A 200 -7.31 5.01 -18.55
C ILE A 200 -6.40 4.08 -19.37
N TYR A 201 -6.07 2.90 -18.87
CA TYR A 201 -5.08 2.03 -19.53
C TYR A 201 -5.65 1.24 -20.71
N ILE A 202 -6.95 0.94 -20.76
CA ILE A 202 -7.53 0.28 -21.95
C ILE A 202 -7.43 1.20 -23.18
N PRO A 203 -7.90 2.47 -23.15
CA PRO A 203 -7.69 3.39 -24.27
C PRO A 203 -6.21 3.64 -24.57
N THR A 204 -5.36 3.73 -23.54
CA THR A 204 -3.91 3.94 -23.73
C THR A 204 -3.24 2.77 -24.44
N TRP A 205 -3.67 1.54 -24.14
CA TRP A 205 -3.22 0.36 -24.86
C TRP A 205 -3.70 0.35 -26.31
N LEU A 206 -4.98 0.68 -26.57
CA LEU A 206 -5.50 0.79 -27.94
C LEU A 206 -4.79 1.88 -28.75
N TRP A 207 -4.44 3.00 -28.11
CA TRP A 207 -3.62 4.06 -28.70
C TRP A 207 -2.21 3.56 -29.04
N SER A 208 -1.58 2.76 -28.17
CA SER A 208 -0.28 2.13 -28.44
C SER A 208 -0.29 1.10 -29.57
N LEU A 209 -1.47 0.62 -29.96
CA LEU A 209 -1.67 -0.28 -31.10
C LEU A 209 -2.03 0.47 -32.38
N GLY A 210 -2.17 1.80 -32.33
CA GLY A 210 -2.63 2.62 -33.46
C GLY A 210 -4.12 2.49 -33.78
N ILE A 211 -4.92 1.87 -32.90
CA ILE A 211 -6.38 1.74 -33.08
C ILE A 211 -7.10 3.05 -32.74
N ILE A 212 -6.61 3.75 -31.72
CA ILE A 212 -7.04 5.10 -31.37
C ILE A 212 -5.93 6.06 -31.81
N GLU A 213 -6.28 7.15 -32.49
CA GLU A 213 -5.29 8.09 -33.04
C GLU A 213 -4.70 9.02 -31.97
N ARG A 214 -5.52 9.44 -31.01
CA ARG A 214 -5.11 10.42 -29.99
C ARG A 214 -5.68 10.11 -28.62
N ILE A 215 -4.91 10.48 -27.60
CA ILE A 215 -5.38 10.62 -26.22
C ILE A 215 -5.19 12.07 -25.82
N ASP A 216 -6.24 12.67 -25.26
CA ASP A 216 -6.14 14.00 -24.68
C ASP A 216 -5.29 13.95 -23.39
N PRO A 217 -4.15 14.67 -23.31
CA PRO A 217 -3.28 14.61 -22.14
C PRO A 217 -3.94 15.12 -20.85
N GLY A 218 -4.86 16.08 -20.93
CA GLY A 218 -5.57 16.61 -19.76
C GLY A 218 -6.52 15.58 -19.18
N ILE A 219 -7.31 14.91 -20.05
CA ILE A 219 -8.16 13.79 -19.64
C ILE A 219 -7.32 12.63 -19.12
N TYR A 220 -6.17 12.34 -19.74
CA TYR A 220 -5.26 11.31 -19.24
C TYR A 220 -4.86 11.59 -17.80
N ARG A 221 -4.32 12.78 -17.50
CA ARG A 221 -3.89 13.13 -16.14
C ARG A 221 -5.04 13.12 -15.15
N LEU A 222 -6.22 13.62 -15.54
CA LEU A 222 -7.40 13.63 -14.68
C LEU A 222 -7.78 12.22 -14.21
N ILE A 223 -7.94 11.28 -15.15
CA ILE A 223 -8.35 9.91 -14.84
C ILE A 223 -7.20 9.13 -14.20
N TRP A 224 -5.98 9.34 -14.68
CA TRP A 224 -4.79 8.70 -14.13
C TRP A 224 -4.59 9.08 -12.67
N TRP A 225 -4.86 10.32 -12.25
CA TRP A 225 -4.77 10.68 -10.82
C TRP A 225 -5.94 10.19 -9.98
N ALA A 226 -7.11 9.93 -10.57
CA ALA A 226 -8.16 9.19 -9.86
C ALA A 226 -7.69 7.76 -9.54
N LEU A 227 -6.95 7.11 -10.44
CA LEU A 227 -6.24 5.86 -10.18
C LEU A 227 -5.08 6.05 -9.17
N GLY A 228 -4.13 6.92 -9.50
CA GLY A 228 -2.87 7.08 -8.78
C GLY A 228 -3.06 7.54 -7.35
N HIS A 229 -3.96 8.50 -7.12
CA HIS A 229 -4.25 8.96 -5.77
C HIS A 229 -4.92 7.87 -4.94
N SER A 230 -6.00 7.25 -5.46
CA SER A 230 -6.72 6.20 -4.73
C SER A 230 -5.86 4.97 -4.44
N SER A 231 -4.88 4.65 -5.31
CA SER A 231 -3.89 3.60 -5.03
C SER A 231 -3.11 3.83 -3.73
N GLN A 232 -2.71 5.08 -3.46
CA GLN A 232 -2.01 5.41 -2.21
C GLN A 232 -2.91 5.28 -0.98
N GLN A 233 -4.23 5.21 -1.19
CA GLN A 233 -5.19 5.09 -0.10
C GLN A 233 -5.50 3.65 0.24
N ILE A 234 -5.33 2.75 -0.72
CA ILE A 234 -5.16 1.33 -0.42
C ILE A 234 -3.98 1.18 0.54
N ASN A 235 -2.84 1.80 0.21
CA ASN A 235 -1.62 1.77 1.02
C ASN A 235 -1.84 2.31 2.44
N VAL A 236 -2.48 3.48 2.57
CA VAL A 236 -2.78 4.08 3.89
C VAL A 236 -3.73 3.20 4.71
N ALA A 237 -4.80 2.68 4.10
CA ALA A 237 -5.73 1.79 4.79
C ALA A 237 -5.04 0.48 5.23
N ALA A 238 -4.22 -0.12 4.38
CA ALA A 238 -3.44 -1.31 4.69
C ALA A 238 -2.38 -1.04 5.78
N MET A 239 -1.66 0.07 5.69
CA MET A 239 -0.68 0.49 6.69
C MET A 239 -1.31 0.68 8.06
N VAL A 240 -2.42 1.42 8.16
CA VAL A 240 -3.15 1.64 9.42
C VAL A 240 -3.69 0.32 9.97
N THR A 241 -4.21 -0.55 9.09
CA THR A 241 -4.62 -1.91 9.47
C THR A 241 -3.48 -2.68 10.12
N ILE A 242 -2.29 -2.59 9.53
CA ILE A 242 -1.07 -3.21 10.05
C ILE A 242 -0.60 -2.55 11.34
N TRP A 243 -0.79 -1.24 11.51
CA TRP A 243 -0.48 -0.59 12.78
C TRP A 243 -1.29 -1.15 13.94
N TYR A 244 -2.60 -1.32 13.76
CA TYR A 244 -3.44 -1.98 14.77
C TYR A 244 -2.99 -3.42 15.01
N LEU A 245 -2.70 -4.18 13.94
CA LEU A 245 -2.22 -5.55 14.07
C LEU A 245 -0.89 -5.62 14.84
N LEU A 246 0.09 -4.79 14.50
CA LEU A 246 1.37 -4.71 15.19
C LEU A 246 1.20 -4.29 16.64
N ALA A 247 0.33 -3.32 16.94
CA ALA A 247 0.03 -2.92 18.31
C ALA A 247 -0.55 -4.10 19.13
N THR A 248 -1.44 -4.89 18.54
CA THR A 248 -1.94 -6.13 19.15
C THR A 248 -0.84 -7.17 19.34
N LEU A 249 -0.04 -7.45 18.31
CA LEU A 249 1.01 -8.49 18.35
C LEU A 249 2.17 -8.15 19.29
N THR A 250 2.48 -6.88 19.48
CA THR A 250 3.65 -6.43 20.24
C THR A 250 3.34 -6.16 21.70
N VAL A 251 2.20 -5.50 21.98
CA VAL A 251 1.84 -5.10 23.34
C VAL A 251 0.48 -5.62 23.80
N GLY A 252 -0.26 -6.36 22.97
CA GLY A 252 -1.61 -6.82 23.31
C GLY A 252 -2.64 -5.70 23.26
N ALA A 253 -2.40 -4.65 22.46
CA ALA A 253 -3.32 -3.53 22.35
C ALA A 253 -4.62 -3.93 21.64
N THR A 254 -5.71 -3.34 22.14
CA THR A 254 -7.03 -3.38 21.51
C THR A 254 -7.50 -1.94 21.26
N PRO A 255 -8.24 -1.67 20.19
CA PRO A 255 -8.78 -0.33 19.94
C PRO A 255 -9.58 0.18 21.14
N ILE A 256 -9.35 1.44 21.56
CA ILE A 256 -10.09 2.05 22.68
C ILE A 256 -11.59 2.15 22.35
N ASN A 257 -11.91 2.48 21.11
CA ASN A 257 -13.28 2.56 20.62
C ASN A 257 -13.36 2.07 19.17
N GLU A 258 -13.89 0.86 18.98
CA GLU A 258 -14.02 0.27 17.66
C GLU A 258 -14.93 1.06 16.72
N LYS A 259 -16.00 1.69 17.23
CA LYS A 259 -16.92 2.47 16.40
C LYS A 259 -16.20 3.66 15.77
N VAL A 260 -15.41 4.39 16.57
CA VAL A 260 -14.60 5.52 16.10
C VAL A 260 -13.58 5.08 15.06
N CYS A 261 -12.87 3.96 15.31
CA CYS A 261 -11.89 3.43 14.35
C CYS A 261 -12.54 3.00 13.03
N ARG A 262 -13.71 2.34 13.08
CA ARG A 262 -14.46 1.94 11.88
C ARG A 262 -15.02 3.13 11.12
N SER A 263 -15.49 4.17 11.83
CA SER A 263 -15.91 5.42 11.21
C SER A 263 -14.77 6.10 10.46
N ALA A 264 -13.55 6.11 11.01
CA ALA A 264 -12.38 6.65 10.31
C ALA A 264 -12.04 5.87 9.03
N PHE A 265 -12.08 4.53 9.07
CA PHE A 265 -11.95 3.73 7.86
C PHE A 265 -13.08 3.99 6.83
N LEU A 266 -14.30 4.28 7.27
CA LEU A 266 -15.39 4.68 6.35
C LEU A 266 -15.10 6.03 5.68
N LEU A 267 -14.53 6.99 6.42
CA LEU A 267 -14.12 8.28 5.85
C LEU A 267 -13.06 8.10 4.75
N TYR A 268 -12.12 7.14 4.90
CA TYR A 268 -11.21 6.78 3.81
C TYR A 268 -11.94 6.29 2.56
N ILE A 269 -12.99 5.48 2.69
CA ILE A 269 -13.76 5.02 1.52
C ILE A 269 -14.41 6.21 0.79
N LEU A 270 -15.02 7.13 1.54
CA LEU A 270 -15.88 8.17 0.98
C LEU A 270 -15.10 9.38 0.43
N PHE A 271 -14.13 9.90 1.19
CA PHE A 271 -13.60 11.24 0.94
C PHE A 271 -12.25 11.26 0.24
N ILE A 272 -11.62 10.10 0.11
CA ILE A 272 -10.24 10.06 -0.36
C ILE A 272 -10.14 10.05 -1.88
N ASN A 273 -11.13 9.47 -2.58
CA ASN A 273 -11.23 9.59 -4.04
C ASN A 273 -11.49 11.04 -4.47
N LEU A 274 -12.22 11.79 -3.64
CA LEU A 274 -12.47 13.21 -3.86
C LEU A 274 -11.13 13.96 -3.90
N ALA A 275 -10.23 13.78 -2.92
CA ALA A 275 -8.96 14.52 -2.81
C ALA A 275 -7.96 14.39 -3.99
N SER A 276 -8.20 13.52 -4.98
CA SER A 276 -7.30 13.29 -6.12
C SER A 276 -6.93 14.55 -6.92
N ALA A 277 -7.75 15.60 -6.86
CA ALA A 277 -7.51 16.88 -7.52
C ALA A 277 -6.18 17.55 -7.14
N HIS A 278 -5.63 17.25 -5.96
CA HIS A 278 -4.41 17.95 -5.51
C HIS A 278 -3.18 17.67 -6.38
N HIS A 279 -3.23 16.62 -7.21
CA HIS A 279 -2.18 16.32 -8.17
C HIS A 279 -2.28 17.16 -9.46
N LEU A 280 -3.40 17.88 -9.64
CA LEU A 280 -3.75 18.64 -10.84
C LEU A 280 -3.85 20.15 -10.54
N LEU A 281 -3.30 20.62 -9.42
CA LEU A 281 -3.44 22.01 -8.99
C LEU A 281 -2.77 23.01 -9.94
N VAL A 282 -1.71 22.60 -10.63
CA VAL A 282 -1.05 23.41 -11.65
C VAL A 282 -1.56 23.13 -13.07
N ASP A 283 -2.53 22.22 -13.23
CA ASP A 283 -3.11 21.94 -14.54
C ASP A 283 -4.00 23.12 -14.99
N PRO A 284 -3.87 23.58 -16.24
CA PRO A 284 -4.64 24.74 -16.72
C PRO A 284 -6.11 24.41 -17.02
N GLN A 285 -6.49 23.14 -17.14
CA GLN A 285 -7.83 22.72 -17.57
C GLN A 285 -8.92 22.86 -16.49
N LEU A 286 -8.54 22.97 -15.22
CA LEU A 286 -9.47 22.88 -14.09
C LEU A 286 -9.68 24.24 -13.46
N SER A 287 -10.95 24.57 -13.14
CA SER A 287 -11.28 25.85 -12.52
C SER A 287 -10.69 25.97 -11.10
N PRO A 288 -10.25 27.16 -10.67
CA PRO A 288 -9.80 27.38 -9.30
C PRO A 288 -10.84 26.97 -8.25
N ALA A 289 -12.12 27.22 -8.53
CA ALA A 289 -13.20 26.84 -7.61
C ALA A 289 -13.26 25.33 -7.36
N TRP A 290 -13.10 24.51 -8.40
CA TRP A 290 -13.06 23.05 -8.27
C TRP A 290 -11.81 22.59 -7.51
N LYS A 291 -10.64 23.16 -7.83
CA LYS A 291 -9.38 22.88 -7.14
C LYS A 291 -9.50 23.16 -5.63
N ILE A 292 -9.91 24.37 -5.26
CA ILE A 292 -10.02 24.80 -3.86
C ILE A 292 -11.03 23.96 -3.08
N TRP A 293 -12.21 23.71 -3.64
CA TRP A 293 -13.24 22.92 -2.95
C TRP A 293 -12.74 21.50 -2.64
N ASN A 294 -12.12 20.88 -3.66
CA ASN A 294 -11.67 19.51 -3.57
C ASN A 294 -10.51 19.36 -2.57
N THR A 295 -9.49 20.22 -2.69
CA THR A 295 -8.27 20.12 -1.87
C THR A 295 -8.35 20.83 -0.52
N SER A 296 -9.48 21.49 -0.23
CA SER A 296 -9.79 22.00 1.12
C SER A 296 -10.85 21.12 1.77
N TYR A 297 -12.13 21.40 1.53
CA TYR A 297 -13.25 20.79 2.25
C TYR A 297 -13.32 19.28 2.07
N GLY A 298 -13.08 18.78 0.85
CA GLY A 298 -13.02 17.34 0.57
C GLY A 298 -11.85 16.66 1.26
N MET A 299 -10.65 17.19 1.07
CA MET A 299 -9.41 16.65 1.66
C MET A 299 -9.42 16.65 3.19
N TYR A 300 -9.97 17.66 3.86
CA TYR A 300 -10.00 17.73 5.33
C TYR A 300 -10.76 16.57 5.97
N LEU A 301 -11.79 16.03 5.31
CA LEU A 301 -12.51 14.85 5.79
C LEU A 301 -11.66 13.57 5.70
N ALA A 302 -10.80 13.46 4.69
CA ALA A 302 -9.81 12.38 4.61
C ALA A 302 -8.69 12.55 5.64
N VAL A 303 -8.24 13.79 5.88
CA VAL A 303 -7.24 14.11 6.92
C VAL A 303 -7.77 13.76 8.31
N LEU A 304 -9.04 14.06 8.59
CA LEU A 304 -9.70 13.71 9.85
C LEU A 304 -9.60 12.21 10.15
N ALA A 305 -9.80 11.35 9.15
CA ALA A 305 -9.66 9.90 9.30
C ALA A 305 -8.25 9.50 9.76
N SER A 306 -7.22 10.04 9.10
CA SER A 306 -5.82 9.82 9.47
C SER A 306 -5.48 10.36 10.84
N MET A 307 -6.03 11.51 11.24
CA MET A 307 -5.83 12.05 12.60
C MET A 307 -6.47 11.16 13.66
N ILE A 308 -7.68 10.63 13.41
CA ILE A 308 -8.32 9.68 14.32
C ILE A 308 -7.45 8.43 14.50
N HIS A 309 -6.95 7.85 13.42
CA HIS A 309 -6.05 6.69 13.51
C HIS A 309 -4.71 7.03 14.18
N GLY A 310 -4.13 8.19 13.84
CA GLY A 310 -2.91 8.71 14.43
C GLY A 310 -3.00 8.94 15.94
N MET A 311 -4.19 9.19 16.49
CA MET A 311 -4.42 9.30 17.94
C MET A 311 -4.84 7.97 18.57
N THR A 312 -5.69 7.19 17.92
CA THR A 312 -6.24 5.96 18.49
C THR A 312 -5.23 4.82 18.53
N VAL A 313 -4.29 4.73 17.57
CA VAL A 313 -3.24 3.70 17.61
C VAL A 313 -2.29 3.90 18.80
N PRO A 314 -1.65 5.08 19.00
CA PRO A 314 -0.78 5.30 20.16
C PRO A 314 -1.54 5.20 21.48
N ALA A 315 -2.77 5.71 21.55
CA ALA A 315 -3.58 5.60 22.75
C ALA A 315 -3.90 4.12 23.09
N SER A 316 -4.14 3.27 22.08
CA SER A 316 -4.35 1.83 22.30
C SER A 316 -3.08 1.16 22.85
N VAL A 317 -1.89 1.57 22.38
CA VAL A 317 -0.60 1.11 22.92
C VAL A 317 -0.41 1.58 24.36
N GLU A 318 -0.67 2.86 24.64
CA GLU A 318 -0.55 3.43 25.98
C GLU A 318 -1.46 2.71 26.98
N VAL A 319 -2.75 2.53 26.65
CA VAL A 319 -3.70 1.81 27.51
C VAL A 319 -3.23 0.37 27.76
N ALA A 320 -2.74 -0.33 26.75
CA ALA A 320 -2.24 -1.70 26.90
C ALA A 320 -1.00 -1.77 27.81
N GLN A 321 -0.07 -0.84 27.66
CA GLN A 321 1.14 -0.77 28.47
C GLN A 321 0.84 -0.36 29.92
N ARG A 322 -0.07 0.60 30.12
CA ARG A 322 -0.53 1.00 31.47
C ARG A 322 -1.27 -0.13 32.18
N ARG A 323 -2.05 -0.94 31.47
CA ARG A 323 -2.66 -2.18 32.03
C ARG A 323 -1.64 -3.21 32.51
N LYS A 324 -0.41 -3.17 31.98
CA LYS A 324 0.72 -3.99 32.47
C LYS A 324 1.47 -3.37 33.65
N GLY A 325 0.94 -2.28 34.23
CA GLY A 325 1.53 -1.63 35.40
C GLY A 325 2.51 -0.48 35.11
N LEU A 326 2.72 -0.12 33.83
CA LEU A 326 3.60 0.99 33.43
C LEU A 326 2.86 2.34 33.53
N THR A 327 2.49 2.75 34.75
CA THR A 327 1.61 3.89 35.01
C THR A 327 2.32 5.16 35.49
N LYS A 328 3.63 5.13 35.72
CA LYS A 328 4.39 6.25 36.31
C LYS A 328 4.54 7.41 35.32
N GLY A 329 3.88 8.52 35.64
CA GLY A 329 4.01 9.77 34.90
C GLY A 329 3.53 9.68 33.44
N LEU A 330 4.03 10.61 32.62
CA LEU A 330 3.58 10.78 31.24
C LEU A 330 4.19 9.78 30.26
N PHE A 331 5.44 9.33 30.48
CA PHE A 331 6.23 8.66 29.45
C PHE A 331 6.74 7.26 29.80
N GLU A 332 6.47 6.72 31.00
CA GLU A 332 6.97 5.38 31.35
C GLU A 332 6.45 4.30 30.39
N TRP A 333 5.17 4.35 30.02
CA TRP A 333 4.55 3.40 29.09
C TRP A 333 5.28 3.30 27.75
N LEU A 334 5.82 4.43 27.28
CA LEU A 334 6.54 4.56 26.02
C LEU A 334 8.03 4.23 26.19
N ALA A 335 8.68 4.75 27.23
CA ALA A 335 10.09 4.49 27.52
C ALA A 335 10.36 3.00 27.79
N LYS A 336 9.40 2.30 28.40
CA LYS A 336 9.45 0.85 28.68
C LYS A 336 8.72 0.01 27.63
N ALA A 337 8.33 0.61 26.50
CA ALA A 337 7.75 -0.14 25.39
C ALA A 337 8.79 -1.11 24.78
N PRO A 338 8.35 -2.19 24.09
CA PRO A 338 9.24 -3.24 23.63
C PRO A 338 10.03 -2.81 22.37
N TRP A 339 10.85 -1.76 22.47
CA TRP A 339 11.68 -1.22 21.38
C TRP A 339 12.68 -2.23 20.80
N GLY A 340 13.04 -3.26 21.57
CA GLY A 340 13.85 -4.39 21.09
C GLY A 340 13.09 -5.31 20.12
N SER A 341 11.76 -5.23 20.06
CA SER A 341 10.95 -5.95 19.09
C SER A 341 10.91 -5.20 17.76
N PRO A 342 11.31 -5.83 16.64
CA PRO A 342 11.38 -5.14 15.37
C PRO A 342 10.00 -4.65 14.89
N GLY A 343 8.91 -5.37 15.17
CA GLY A 343 7.59 -4.87 14.79
C GLY A 343 7.05 -3.74 15.67
N PHE A 344 7.49 -3.62 16.93
CA PHE A 344 7.13 -2.44 17.74
C PHE A 344 7.92 -1.21 17.29
N ALA A 345 9.23 -1.37 17.06
CA ALA A 345 10.06 -0.29 16.52
C ALA A 345 9.53 0.19 15.17
N ALA A 346 9.23 -0.74 14.26
CA ALA A 346 8.62 -0.43 12.96
C ALA A 346 7.26 0.27 13.08
N LEU A 347 6.37 -0.19 13.97
CA LEU A 347 5.10 0.48 14.25
C LEU A 347 5.31 1.94 14.68
N ALA A 348 6.16 2.15 15.68
CA ALA A 348 6.37 3.47 16.27
C ALA A 348 7.02 4.43 15.27
N LEU A 349 8.08 3.99 14.59
CA LEU A 349 8.77 4.78 13.56
C LEU A 349 7.86 5.05 12.36
N SER A 350 7.10 4.06 11.92
CA SER A 350 6.16 4.21 10.81
C SER A 350 5.11 5.26 11.12
N LEU A 351 4.50 5.19 12.30
CA LEU A 351 3.50 6.14 12.74
C LEU A 351 4.06 7.57 12.87
N VAL A 352 5.23 7.72 13.50
CA VAL A 352 5.84 9.03 13.72
C VAL A 352 6.29 9.66 12.40
N LEU A 353 7.04 8.93 11.56
CA LEU A 353 7.57 9.47 10.31
C LEU A 353 6.45 9.73 9.30
N PHE A 354 5.46 8.83 9.20
CA PHE A 354 4.28 9.06 8.40
C PHE A 354 3.52 10.29 8.90
N GLY A 355 3.22 10.38 10.20
CA GLY A 355 2.40 11.47 10.74
C GLY A 355 3.05 12.84 10.62
N PHE A 356 4.29 12.98 11.12
CA PHE A 356 4.96 14.27 11.22
C PHE A 356 5.61 14.74 9.91
N ILE A 357 6.10 13.82 9.08
CA ILE A 357 6.72 14.19 7.80
C ILE A 357 5.69 14.02 6.70
N GLY A 358 5.21 12.79 6.46
CA GLY A 358 4.28 12.49 5.37
C GLY A 358 2.96 13.25 5.47
N GLY A 359 2.27 13.18 6.60
CA GLY A 359 0.96 13.75 6.84
C GLY A 359 0.97 15.26 6.81
N ILE A 360 1.84 15.91 7.60
CA ILE A 360 1.96 17.38 7.63
C ILE A 360 2.31 17.93 6.25
N THR A 361 3.29 17.33 5.56
CA THR A 361 3.64 17.79 4.20
C THR A 361 2.54 17.52 3.18
N GLY A 362 1.80 16.41 3.32
CA GLY A 362 0.66 16.10 2.44
C GLY A 362 -0.47 17.11 2.56
N VAL A 363 -0.83 17.49 3.79
CA VAL A 363 -1.85 18.52 4.03
C VAL A 363 -1.41 19.85 3.45
N THR A 364 -0.16 20.24 3.67
CA THR A 364 0.35 21.53 3.19
C THR A 364 0.47 21.58 1.66
N PHE A 365 0.87 20.49 1.00
CA PHE A 365 0.94 20.44 -0.47
C PHE A 365 -0.43 20.32 -1.16
N GLY A 366 -1.49 19.97 -0.43
CA GLY A 366 -2.86 20.06 -0.95
C GLY A 366 -3.37 21.50 -1.10
N ALA A 367 -2.76 22.47 -0.42
CA ALA A 367 -3.08 23.89 -0.60
C ALA A 367 -2.49 24.41 -1.93
N GLU A 368 -3.33 25.02 -2.77
CA GLU A 368 -2.95 25.46 -4.13
C GLU A 368 -1.72 26.37 -4.15
N GLN A 369 -1.66 27.37 -3.26
CA GLN A 369 -0.56 28.32 -3.20
C GLN A 369 0.78 27.64 -2.84
N VAL A 370 0.75 26.68 -1.93
CA VAL A 370 1.94 25.93 -1.52
C VAL A 370 2.32 24.90 -2.58
N ASN A 371 1.33 24.32 -3.26
CA ASN A 371 1.55 23.39 -4.36
C ASN A 371 2.29 24.08 -5.50
N ILE A 372 1.88 25.28 -5.93
CA ILE A 372 2.53 26.01 -7.05
C ILE A 372 4.04 26.16 -6.86
N ILE A 373 4.50 26.44 -5.64
CA ILE A 373 5.95 26.60 -5.35
C ILE A 373 6.67 25.27 -5.09
N SER A 374 5.94 24.18 -4.83
CA SER A 374 6.52 22.89 -4.45
C SER A 374 6.42 21.84 -5.55
N HIS A 375 5.50 22.02 -6.51
CA HIS A 375 5.16 21.07 -7.56
C HIS A 375 6.39 20.65 -8.36
N ASN A 376 6.55 19.34 -8.58
CA ASN A 376 7.69 18.71 -9.29
C ASN A 376 9.09 19.09 -8.77
N THR A 377 9.21 19.61 -7.55
CA THR A 377 10.49 19.75 -6.86
C THR A 377 10.76 18.53 -5.98
N LEU A 378 11.97 18.45 -5.41
CA LEU A 378 12.33 17.40 -4.45
C LEU A 378 11.49 17.40 -3.18
N ARG A 379 10.74 18.47 -2.92
CA ARG A 379 9.75 18.49 -1.83
C ARG A 379 8.68 17.42 -2.00
N ILE A 380 8.17 17.24 -3.22
CA ILE A 380 7.18 16.19 -3.52
C ILE A 380 7.82 14.81 -3.37
N THR A 381 9.06 14.66 -3.87
CA THR A 381 9.82 13.42 -3.70
C THR A 381 9.99 13.07 -2.22
N GLY A 382 10.43 14.01 -1.39
CA GLY A 382 10.59 13.81 0.05
C GLY A 382 9.27 13.48 0.77
N HIS A 383 8.20 14.21 0.45
CA HIS A 383 6.87 13.95 1.01
C HIS A 383 6.39 12.52 0.73
N PHE A 384 6.43 12.08 -0.54
CA PHE A 384 5.90 10.75 -0.86
C PHE A 384 6.80 9.63 -0.30
N HIS A 385 8.12 9.84 -0.19
CA HIS A 385 8.99 8.86 0.47
C HIS A 385 8.66 8.76 1.97
N ALA A 386 8.30 9.87 2.61
CA ALA A 386 7.86 9.84 4.00
C ALA A 386 6.52 9.11 4.18
N THR A 387 5.60 9.19 3.22
CA THR A 387 4.32 8.48 3.30
C THR A 387 4.46 6.99 2.96
N VAL A 388 5.12 6.67 1.85
CA VAL A 388 5.18 5.30 1.31
C VAL A 388 6.31 4.49 1.93
N VAL A 389 7.51 5.05 2.04
CA VAL A 389 8.67 4.31 2.56
C VAL A 389 8.63 4.32 4.09
N ALA A 390 8.69 5.51 4.68
CA ALA A 390 8.76 5.62 6.12
C ALA A 390 7.45 5.19 6.81
N GLY A 391 6.30 5.44 6.20
CA GLY A 391 5.01 4.90 6.65
C GLY A 391 4.81 3.45 6.23
N THR A 392 4.33 3.25 5.00
CA THR A 392 3.76 1.96 4.56
C THR A 392 4.79 0.83 4.55
N THR A 393 5.92 1.03 3.89
CA THR A 393 6.96 0.00 3.73
C THR A 393 7.53 -0.40 5.09
N LEU A 394 7.78 0.55 5.98
CA LEU A 394 8.28 0.24 7.33
C LEU A 394 7.27 -0.59 8.14
N ALA A 395 5.97 -0.27 8.07
CA ALA A 395 4.93 -1.07 8.71
C ALA A 395 4.89 -2.50 8.14
N PHE A 396 5.00 -2.65 6.81
CA PHE A 396 4.97 -3.93 6.12
C PHE A 396 6.21 -4.78 6.47
N MET A 397 7.39 -4.16 6.54
CA MET A 397 8.62 -4.80 7.01
C MET A 397 8.48 -5.25 8.47
N GLY A 398 7.95 -4.38 9.34
CA GLY A 398 7.65 -4.72 10.73
C GLY A 398 6.75 -5.95 10.88
N LEU A 399 5.70 -6.03 10.06
CA LEU A 399 4.80 -7.19 10.02
C LEU A 399 5.51 -8.44 9.48
N THR A 400 6.41 -8.29 8.51
CA THR A 400 7.14 -9.41 7.90
C THR A 400 7.89 -10.22 8.96
N TYR A 401 8.47 -9.58 9.97
CA TYR A 401 9.16 -10.27 11.06
C TYR A 401 8.27 -11.17 11.92
N TYR A 402 6.96 -10.92 11.93
CA TYR A 402 5.96 -11.83 12.52
C TYR A 402 5.44 -12.84 11.50
N VAL A 403 5.26 -12.43 10.24
CA VAL A 403 4.79 -13.32 9.16
C VAL A 403 5.80 -14.43 8.85
N VAL A 404 7.11 -14.20 8.93
CA VAL A 404 8.13 -15.23 8.71
C VAL A 404 7.95 -16.46 9.64
N PRO A 405 7.91 -16.32 10.97
CA PRO A 405 7.63 -17.46 11.84
C PRO A 405 6.20 -18.00 11.69
N LEU A 406 5.19 -17.14 11.47
CA LEU A 406 3.79 -17.55 11.41
C LEU A 406 3.41 -18.31 10.14
N ILE A 407 3.86 -17.80 9.00
CA ILE A 407 3.49 -18.26 7.67
C ILE A 407 4.63 -19.07 7.05
N PHE A 408 5.89 -18.66 7.15
CA PHE A 408 7.00 -19.44 6.56
C PHE A 408 7.50 -20.56 7.48
N ARG A 409 7.12 -20.54 8.76
CA ARG A 409 7.57 -21.50 9.79
C ARG A 409 9.10 -21.57 9.87
N ARG A 410 9.73 -20.40 9.76
CA ARG A 410 11.18 -20.21 9.87
C ARG A 410 11.48 -19.24 11.02
N HIS A 411 12.60 -19.44 11.69
CA HIS A 411 13.10 -18.49 12.67
C HIS A 411 13.84 -17.36 11.96
N LEU A 412 13.79 -16.16 12.53
CA LEU A 412 14.64 -15.05 12.10
C LEU A 412 16.10 -15.38 12.44
N ILE A 413 17.02 -15.04 11.54
CA ILE A 413 18.46 -15.25 11.74
C ILE A 413 18.95 -14.46 12.96
N SER A 414 18.51 -13.20 13.07
CA SER A 414 18.82 -12.34 14.22
C SER A 414 17.71 -11.32 14.43
N THR A 415 17.08 -11.38 15.59
CA THR A 415 16.10 -10.35 16.01
C THR A 415 16.77 -9.00 16.22
N LYS A 416 18.03 -8.96 16.68
CA LYS A 416 18.79 -7.72 16.83
C LYS A 416 19.04 -7.05 15.48
N LEU A 417 19.39 -7.82 14.45
CA LEU A 417 19.59 -7.29 13.10
C LEU A 417 18.27 -6.78 12.52
N ALA A 418 17.18 -7.53 12.70
CA ALA A 418 15.83 -7.14 12.28
C ALA A 418 15.35 -5.84 12.95
N THR A 419 15.74 -5.58 14.20
CA THR A 419 15.40 -4.34 14.92
C THR A 419 16.31 -3.17 14.53
N ALA A 420 17.57 -3.46 14.16
CA ALA A 420 18.51 -2.44 13.72
C ALA A 420 18.25 -1.96 12.28
N GLN A 421 17.76 -2.86 11.42
CA GLN A 421 17.23 -2.58 10.09
C GLN A 421 15.90 -1.83 10.19
#